data_AF-A0A6I5ZY90-F1
#
_entry.id   AF-A0A6I5ZY90-F1
#
_cell.length_a   1.000
_cell.length_b   1.000
_cell.length_c   1.000
_cell.angle_alpha   90.00
_cell.angle_beta   90.00
_cell.angle_gamma   90.00
#
_symmetry.space_group_name_H-M   'P 1'
#
loop_
_entity.id
_entity.type
_entity.pdbx_description
1 polymer ?
#
loop_
_entity_poly.entity_id
_entity_poly.type
_entity_poly.pdbx_seq_one_letter_code
_entity_poly.pdbx_strand_id
1 'polypeptide(L)'
;MSGGRIAIDVDTLTAHRRRLEQIGSQVDVARDAAGSVNLGGGAFGLMCAFLVPPLQVVQTAAQSSIARVASSLERAGSEVAAAAADLEAADTYGTDTYRALQADLDRAAVTGW
;
A
#
# COMPACT_ATOMS: atom_id res chain seq x y z
N MET A 1 14.61 -1.66 34.03
CA MET A 1 15.00 -2.16 32.70
C MET A 1 13.73 -2.44 31.91
N SER A 2 13.21 -1.47 31.17
CA SER A 2 12.00 -1.66 30.34
C SER A 2 12.41 -2.30 29.02
N GLY A 3 12.14 -3.59 28.87
CA GLY A 3 12.31 -4.30 27.61
C GLY A 3 11.35 -3.73 26.57
N GLY A 4 11.90 -3.16 25.49
CA GLY A 4 11.13 -2.69 24.35
C GLY A 4 10.47 -3.88 23.66
N ARG A 5 9.21 -4.15 23.99
CA ARG A 5 8.38 -5.08 23.23
C ARG A 5 8.02 -4.38 21.93
N ILE A 6 8.60 -4.84 20.83
CA ILE A 6 8.11 -4.51 19.49
C ILE A 6 6.78 -5.25 19.34
N ALA A 7 5.68 -4.61 19.72
CA ALA A 7 4.34 -5.07 19.43
C ALA A 7 3.92 -4.43 18.11
N ILE A 8 3.82 -5.22 17.05
CA ILE A 8 3.35 -4.74 15.75
C ILE A 8 1.83 -4.77 15.79
N ASP A 9 1.20 -3.61 15.58
CA ASP A 9 -0.25 -3.46 15.56
C ASP A 9 -0.78 -3.72 14.14
N VAL A 10 -1.44 -4.87 13.97
CA VAL A 10 -2.06 -5.33 12.71
C VAL A 10 -3.20 -4.39 12.27
N ASP A 11 -3.91 -3.78 13.21
CA ASP A 11 -4.98 -2.82 12.90
C ASP A 11 -4.40 -1.55 12.27
N THR A 12 -3.26 -1.08 12.79
CA THR A 12 -2.51 0.05 12.22
C THR A 12 -2.00 -0.26 10.81
N LEU A 13 -1.49 -1.47 10.55
CA LEU A 13 -1.08 -1.90 9.20
C LEU A 13 -2.28 -1.95 8.24
N THR A 14 -3.42 -2.47 8.70
CA THR A 14 -4.66 -2.52 7.91
C THR A 14 -5.20 -1.13 7.60
N ALA A 15 -5.16 -0.21 8.56
CA ALA A 15 -5.53 1.19 8.35
C ALA A 15 -4.60 1.88 7.36
N HIS A 16 -3.29 1.61 7.44
CA HIS A 16 -2.31 2.14 6.49
C HIS A 16 -2.53 1.63 5.07
N ARG A 17 -2.81 0.33 4.91
CA ARG A 17 -3.18 -0.26 3.61
C ARG A 17 -4.39 0.45 2.98
N ARG A 18 -5.48 0.63 3.74
CA ARG A 18 -6.66 1.36 3.25
C ARG A 18 -6.33 2.78 2.81
N ARG A 19 -5.41 3.45 3.50
CA ARG A 19 -4.95 4.78 3.13
C ARG A 19 -4.15 4.77 1.83
N LEU A 20 -3.29 3.76 1.61
CA LEU A 20 -2.57 3.59 0.35
C LEU A 20 -3.52 3.34 -0.82
N GLU A 21 -4.54 2.50 -0.63
CA GLU A 21 -5.60 2.26 -1.64
C GLU A 21 -6.34 3.55 -2.00
N GLN A 22 -6.71 4.35 -1.00
CA GLN A 22 -7.39 5.63 -1.20
C GLN A 22 -6.51 6.67 -1.92
N ILE A 23 -5.20 6.70 -1.65
CA ILE A 23 -4.28 7.58 -2.37
C ILE A 23 -4.09 7.08 -3.80
N GLY A 24 -3.99 5.76 -4.01
CA GLY A 24 -3.93 5.15 -5.34
C GLY A 24 -5.11 5.55 -6.21
N SER A 25 -6.34 5.48 -5.68
CA SER A 25 -7.53 5.88 -6.44
C SER A 25 -7.54 7.37 -6.81
N GLN A 26 -6.99 8.25 -5.96
CA GLN A 26 -6.85 9.67 -6.27
C GLN A 26 -5.82 9.92 -7.38
N VAL A 27 -4.75 9.12 -7.41
CA VAL A 27 -3.72 9.18 -8.47
C VAL A 27 -4.31 8.74 -9.81
N ASP A 28 -5.19 7.73 -9.83
CA ASP A 28 -5.89 7.33 -11.05
C ASP A 28 -6.81 8.44 -11.56
N VAL A 29 -7.57 9.10 -10.68
CA VAL A 29 -8.37 10.27 -11.06
C VAL A 29 -7.50 11.39 -11.63
N ALA A 30 -6.33 11.64 -11.03
CA ALA A 30 -5.38 12.64 -11.53
C ALA A 30 -4.80 12.26 -12.91
N ARG A 31 -4.54 10.97 -13.15
CA ARG A 31 -4.11 10.44 -14.45
C ARG A 31 -5.19 10.64 -15.51
N ASP A 32 -6.44 10.31 -15.20
CA ASP A 32 -7.57 10.48 -16.12
C ASP A 32 -7.82 11.95 -16.43
N ALA A 33 -7.74 12.82 -15.42
CA ALA A 33 -7.79 14.26 -15.60
C ALA A 33 -6.66 14.75 -16.52
N ALA A 34 -5.42 14.30 -16.29
CA ALA A 34 -4.28 14.67 -17.13
C ALA A 34 -4.38 14.14 -18.57
N GLY A 35 -5.07 13.02 -18.80
CA GLY A 35 -5.32 12.45 -20.13
C GLY A 35 -6.49 13.09 -20.87
N SER A 36 -7.51 13.59 -20.15
CA SER A 36 -8.71 14.20 -20.74
C SER A 36 -8.50 15.66 -21.19
N VAL A 37 -7.43 16.31 -20.74
CA VAL A 37 -7.08 17.69 -21.15
C VAL A 37 -6.59 17.69 -22.60
N ASN A 38 -7.47 18.13 -23.52
CA ASN A 38 -7.14 18.36 -24.93
C ASN A 38 -6.82 19.83 -25.20
N LEU A 39 -5.53 20.18 -25.17
CA LEU A 39 -5.03 21.53 -25.50
C LEU A 39 -4.90 21.76 -27.01
N GLY A 40 -4.93 20.71 -27.84
CA GLY A 40 -4.84 20.86 -29.30
C GLY A 40 -6.17 21.13 -29.98
N GLY A 41 -7.29 20.94 -29.28
CA GLY A 41 -8.64 21.05 -29.83
C GLY A 41 -9.36 22.37 -29.51
N GLY A 42 -10.43 22.64 -30.26
CA GLY A 42 -11.35 23.75 -30.00
C GLY A 42 -10.73 25.15 -30.17
N ALA A 43 -11.28 26.14 -29.47
CA ALA A 43 -10.87 27.54 -29.59
C ALA A 43 -9.43 27.81 -29.08
N PHE A 44 -8.95 27.05 -28.09
CA PHE A 44 -7.56 27.16 -27.61
C PHE A 44 -6.56 26.64 -28.64
N GLY A 45 -6.85 25.52 -29.30
CA GLY A 45 -6.01 25.02 -30.41
C GLY A 45 -5.93 26.01 -31.58
N LEU A 46 -6.98 26.83 -31.80
CA LEU A 46 -7.00 27.88 -32.82
C LEU A 46 -6.25 29.16 -32.41
N MET A 47 -6.35 29.59 -31.14
CA MET A 47 -5.77 30.85 -30.67
C MET A 47 -4.35 30.70 -30.10
N CYS A 48 -4.04 29.53 -29.52
CA CYS A 48 -2.83 29.27 -28.74
C CYS A 48 -2.01 28.09 -29.30
N ALA A 49 -2.19 27.72 -30.58
CA ALA A 49 -1.52 26.59 -31.22
C ALA A 49 0.00 26.54 -30.98
N PHE A 50 0.65 27.71 -30.94
CA PHE A 50 2.09 27.83 -30.74
C PHE A 50 2.57 27.43 -29.34
N LEU A 51 1.69 27.47 -28.33
CA LEU A 51 1.98 27.06 -26.96
C LEU A 51 1.79 25.55 -26.75
N VAL A 52 1.06 24.88 -27.64
CA VAL A 52 0.72 23.46 -27.51
C VAL A 52 1.96 22.56 -27.51
N PRO A 53 2.95 22.73 -28.41
CA PRO A 53 4.14 21.87 -28.42
C PRO A 53 4.96 21.89 -27.10
N PRO A 54 5.33 23.06 -26.52
CA PRO A 54 6.03 23.05 -25.24
C PRO A 54 5.17 22.55 -24.08
N LEU A 55 3.85 22.81 -24.09
CA LEU A 55 2.92 22.29 -23.08
C LEU A 55 2.80 20.76 -23.12
N GLN A 56 2.84 20.15 -24.31
CA GLN A 56 2.80 18.69 -24.47
C GLN A 56 4.00 18.00 -23.83
N VAL A 57 5.19 18.61 -23.87
CA VAL A 57 6.37 18.08 -23.20
C VAL A 57 6.16 18.04 -21.67
N VAL A 58 5.63 19.13 -21.11
CA VAL A 58 5.32 19.22 -19.67
C VAL A 58 4.22 18.24 -19.28
N GLN A 59 3.17 18.11 -20.09
CA GLN A 59 2.07 17.18 -19.85
C GLN A 59 2.56 15.73 -19.85
N THR A 60 3.45 15.36 -20.78
CA THR A 60 4.06 14.03 -20.84
C THR A 60 4.92 13.75 -19.60
N ALA A 61 5.70 14.73 -19.15
CA ALA A 61 6.51 14.61 -17.94
C ALA A 61 5.65 14.48 -16.66
N ALA A 62 4.54 15.22 -16.60
CA ALA A 62 3.57 15.13 -15.51
C ALA A 62 2.89 13.75 -15.49
N GLN A 63 2.41 13.26 -16.63
CA GLN A 63 1.81 11.93 -16.75
C GLN A 63 2.80 10.81 -16.36
N SER A 64 4.07 10.92 -16.76
CA SER A 64 5.13 10.00 -16.36
C SER A 64 5.37 10.00 -14.85
N SER A 65 5.38 11.18 -14.23
CA SER A 65 5.53 11.33 -12.78
C SER A 65 4.35 10.70 -12.02
N ILE A 66 3.12 10.96 -12.47
CA ILE A 66 1.90 10.38 -11.89
C ILE A 66 1.93 8.85 -12.00
N ALA A 67 2.31 8.29 -13.16
CA ALA A 67 2.40 6.85 -13.36
C ALA A 67 3.45 6.20 -12.43
N ARG A 68 4.59 6.87 -12.20
CA ARG A 68 5.61 6.40 -11.25
C ARG A 68 5.07 6.38 -9.83
N VAL A 69 4.38 7.44 -9.40
CA VAL A 69 3.77 7.50 -8.07
C VAL A 69 2.73 6.39 -7.89
N ALA A 70 1.87 6.15 -8.89
CA ALA A 70 0.91 5.05 -8.87
C ALA A 70 1.60 3.70 -8.65
N SER A 71 2.64 3.40 -9.44
CA SER A 71 3.39 2.14 -9.31
C SER A 71 4.08 1.98 -7.96
N SER A 72 4.58 3.08 -7.36
CA SER A 72 5.20 3.04 -6.04
C SER A 72 4.17 2.80 -4.94
N LEU A 73 2.97 3.37 -5.06
CA LEU A 73 1.88 3.17 -4.10
C LEU A 73 1.34 1.74 -4.15
N GLU A 74 1.17 1.18 -5.36
CA GLU A 74 0.74 -0.20 -5.55
C GLU A 74 1.75 -1.18 -4.93
N ARG A 75 3.04 -0.95 -5.17
CA ARG A 75 4.13 -1.72 -4.54
C ARG A 75 4.11 -1.61 -3.02
N ALA A 76 4.04 -0.39 -2.49
CA ALA A 76 3.97 -0.18 -1.04
C ALA A 76 2.75 -0.87 -0.42
N GLY A 77 1.59 -0.81 -1.09
CA GLY A 77 0.38 -1.54 -0.66
C GLY A 77 0.60 -3.04 -0.62
N SER A 78 1.24 -3.61 -1.65
CA SER A 78 1.57 -5.04 -1.71
C SER A 78 2.56 -5.49 -0.63
N GLU A 79 3.59 -4.67 -0.34
CA GLU A 79 4.59 -4.94 0.68
C GLU A 79 3.97 -4.89 2.09
N VAL A 80 3.09 -3.92 2.35
CA VAL A 80 2.34 -3.82 3.61
C VAL A 80 1.40 -5.02 3.80
N ALA A 81 0.74 -5.47 2.74
CA ALA A 81 -0.12 -6.66 2.79
C ALA A 81 0.69 -7.94 3.07
N ALA A 82 1.85 -8.10 2.43
CA ALA A 82 2.75 -9.22 2.69
C ALA A 82 3.25 -9.21 4.14
N ALA A 83 3.69 -8.06 4.64
CA ALA A 83 4.17 -7.92 6.02
C ALA A 83 3.08 -8.25 7.06
N ALA A 84 1.82 -7.87 6.80
CA ALA A 84 0.71 -8.25 7.67
C ALA A 84 0.48 -9.76 7.69
N ALA A 85 0.50 -10.41 6.52
CA ALA A 85 0.34 -11.86 6.41
C ALA A 85 1.47 -12.64 7.10
N ASP A 86 2.72 -12.17 6.96
CA ASP A 86 3.88 -12.78 7.62
C ASP A 86 3.76 -12.69 9.15
N LEU A 87 3.23 -11.58 9.66
CA LEU A 87 3.02 -11.38 11.08
C LEU A 87 1.92 -12.28 11.64
N GLU A 88 0.78 -12.39 10.94
CA GLU A 88 -0.31 -13.30 11.32
C GLU A 88 0.16 -14.76 11.35
N ALA A 89 1.00 -15.16 10.40
CA ALA A 89 1.60 -16.49 10.37
C ALA A 89 2.53 -16.73 11.57
N ALA A 90 3.36 -15.74 11.92
CA ALA A 90 4.26 -15.82 13.08
C ALA A 90 3.48 -15.92 14.40
N ASP A 91 2.40 -15.16 14.55
CA ASP A 91 1.58 -15.14 15.78
C ASP A 91 0.81 -16.47 15.96
N THR A 92 0.30 -17.02 14.85
CA THR A 92 -0.34 -18.34 14.83
C THR A 92 0.65 -19.43 15.25
N TYR A 93 1.85 -19.42 14.66
CA TYR A 93 2.91 -20.38 14.99
C TYR A 93 3.29 -20.32 16.48
N GLY A 94 3.45 -19.11 17.03
CA GLY A 94 3.76 -18.91 18.44
C GLY A 94 2.65 -19.43 19.37
N THR A 95 1.39 -19.12 19.04
CA THR A 95 0.22 -19.56 19.81
C THR A 95 0.07 -21.08 19.79
N ASP A 96 0.25 -21.72 18.64
CA ASP A 96 0.16 -23.18 18.51
C ASP A 96 1.27 -23.88 19.28
N THR A 97 2.50 -23.35 19.22
CA THR A 97 3.63 -23.88 19.99
C THR A 97 3.37 -23.78 21.50
N TYR A 98 2.85 -22.65 21.97
CA TYR A 98 2.51 -22.46 23.38
C TYR A 98 1.41 -23.43 23.83
N ARG A 99 0.34 -23.58 23.03
CA ARG A 99 -0.75 -24.51 23.31
C ARG A 99 -0.29 -25.96 23.33
N ALA A 100 0.60 -26.35 22.41
CA ALA A 100 1.18 -27.68 22.38
C ALA A 100 1.99 -27.96 23.66
N LEU A 101 2.83 -27.01 24.08
CA LEU A 101 3.62 -27.12 25.30
C LEU A 101 2.72 -27.21 26.55
N GLN A 102 1.66 -26.40 26.60
CA GLN A 102 0.70 -26.42 27.70
C GLN A 102 -0.04 -27.77 27.77
N ALA A 103 -0.46 -28.31 26.63
CA ALA A 103 -1.11 -29.62 26.56
C ALA A 103 -0.18 -30.77 27.00
N ASP A 104 1.11 -30.68 26.69
CA ASP A 104 2.11 -31.66 27.13
C ASP A 104 2.37 -31.56 28.65
N LEU A 105 2.43 -30.35 29.20
CA LEU A 105 2.54 -30.12 30.65
C LEU A 105 1.30 -30.63 31.39
N ASP A 106 0.10 -30.33 30.88
CA ASP A 106 -1.16 -30.80 31.46
C ASP A 106 -1.24 -32.34 31.41
N ARG A 107 -0.80 -32.96 30.31
CA ARG A 107 -0.72 -34.42 30.20
C ARG A 107 0.25 -35.02 31.22
N ALA A 108 1.43 -34.41 31.36
CA ALA A 108 2.43 -34.85 32.35
C ALA A 108 1.92 -34.74 33.78
N ALA A 109 1.14 -33.70 34.09
CA ALA A 109 0.50 -33.53 35.39
C ALA A 109 -0.59 -34.57 35.68
N VAL A 110 -1.32 -35.03 34.66
CA VAL A 110 -2.35 -36.07 34.80
C VAL A 110 -1.75 -37.47 34.90
N THR A 111 -0.59 -37.72 34.29
CA THR A 111 0.11 -39.03 34.34
C THR A 111 1.10 -39.16 35.50
N GLY A 112 1.29 -38.09 36.29
CA GLY A 112 2.26 -38.01 37.38
C GLY A 112 1.62 -38.06 38.77
N TRP A 113 0.88 -39.13 39.06
CA TRP A 113 0.61 -39.73 40.39
C TRP A 113 0.43 -41.23 40.20
#